data_AF-A0A382F1Z4-F1
#
_entry.id   AF-A0A382F1Z4-F1
#
_cell.length_a   1.000
_cell.length_b   1.000
_cell.length_c   1.000
_cell.angle_alpha   90.00
_cell.angle_beta   90.00
_cell.angle_gamma   90.00
#
_symmetry.space_group_name_H-M   'P 1'
#
loop_
_entity.id
_entity.type
_entity.pdbx_description
1 polymer ?
#
loop_
_entity_poly.entity_id
_entity_poly.type
_entity_poly.pdbx_seq_one_letter_code
_entity_poly.pdbx_strand_id
1 'polypeptide(L)'
;VNSSHIKFINEAHNIASRHFGSTFPNPVVGCIIAKNNKIISKGVTSKSGRPHAEEVALKKAGTKAKGASMYVTLEPCFHNSINGSCSDQILRAGIKEIFISS
;
A
#
# COMPACT_ATOMS: atom_id res chain seq x y z
N VAL A 1 -16.28 3.96 -12.72
CA VAL A 1 -15.35 3.98 -11.56
C VAL A 1 -15.29 5.41 -11.02
N ASN A 2 -15.44 5.63 -9.71
CA ASN A 2 -15.43 6.99 -9.13
C ASN A 2 -14.04 7.64 -9.31
N SER A 3 -14.02 8.88 -9.82
CA SER A 3 -12.82 9.65 -10.20
C SER A 3 -11.77 9.75 -9.06
N SER A 4 -12.24 9.74 -7.81
CA SER A 4 -11.37 9.81 -6.64
C SER A 4 -10.48 8.57 -6.48
N HIS A 5 -11.00 7.37 -6.75
CA HIS A 5 -10.20 6.13 -6.66
C HIS A 5 -9.12 6.07 -7.74
N ILE A 6 -9.45 6.51 -8.96
CA ILE A 6 -8.49 6.61 -10.07
C ILE A 6 -7.34 7.57 -9.70
N LYS A 7 -7.67 8.72 -9.08
CA LYS A 7 -6.66 9.66 -8.60
C LYS A 7 -5.70 9.00 -7.59
N PHE A 8 -6.21 8.24 -6.63
CA PHE A 8 -5.38 7.63 -5.60
C PHE A 8 -4.54 6.45 -6.10
N ILE A 9 -5.08 5.61 -6.99
CA ILE A 9 -4.31 4.52 -7.58
C ILE A 9 -3.21 5.05 -8.52
N ASN A 10 -3.48 6.13 -9.28
CA ASN A 10 -2.46 6.79 -10.09
C ASN A 10 -1.35 7.40 -9.23
N GLU A 11 -1.69 7.95 -8.05
CA GLU A 11 -0.69 8.43 -7.11
C GLU A 11 0.17 7.27 -6.55
N ALA A 12 -0.41 6.09 -6.31
CA ALA A 12 0.36 4.91 -5.92
C ALA A 12 1.36 4.50 -7.01
N HIS A 13 0.94 4.50 -8.28
CA HIS A 13 1.81 4.26 -9.43
C HIS A 13 2.91 5.31 -9.59
N ASN A 14 2.60 6.59 -9.38
CA ASN A 14 3.59 7.68 -9.40
C ASN A 14 4.69 7.51 -8.34
N ILE A 15 4.37 6.93 -7.19
CA ILE A 15 5.34 6.67 -6.13
C ILE A 15 6.20 5.45 -6.50
N ALA A 16 5.58 4.39 -7.02
CA ALA A 16 6.27 3.18 -7.47
C ALA A 16 7.25 3.49 -8.61
N SER A 17 6.84 4.25 -9.62
CA SER A 17 7.65 4.55 -10.80
C SER A 17 8.97 5.27 -10.46
N ARG A 18 8.96 6.14 -9.44
CA ARG A 18 10.17 6.83 -8.95
C ARG A 18 11.20 5.89 -8.31
N HIS A 19 10.82 4.65 -8.01
CA HIS A 19 11.66 3.65 -7.36
C HIS A 19 11.93 2.44 -8.29
N PHE A 20 11.53 2.52 -9.56
CA PHE A 20 11.68 1.42 -10.52
C PHE A 20 13.13 0.89 -10.56
N GLY A 21 13.28 -0.44 -10.50
CA GLY A 21 14.57 -1.12 -10.48
C GLY A 21 15.34 -1.08 -9.14
N SER A 22 14.87 -0.33 -8.13
CA SER A 22 15.64 -0.12 -6.89
C SER A 22 15.49 -1.21 -5.82
N THR A 23 14.60 -2.18 -6.01
CA THR A 23 14.27 -3.21 -5.01
C THR A 23 14.51 -4.65 -5.46
N PHE A 24 15.20 -4.85 -6.59
CA PHE A 24 15.50 -6.18 -7.14
C PHE A 24 16.10 -7.11 -6.05
N PRO A 25 15.67 -8.38 -5.97
CA PRO A 25 14.76 -9.11 -6.86
C PRO A 25 13.26 -8.89 -6.58
N ASN A 26 12.90 -8.04 -5.62
CA ASN A 26 11.51 -7.78 -5.26
C ASN A 26 10.87 -6.73 -6.18
N PRO A 27 9.54 -6.82 -6.42
CA PRO A 27 8.83 -5.79 -7.18
C PRO A 27 8.78 -4.48 -6.42
N VAL A 28 8.77 -3.39 -7.18
CA VAL A 28 8.51 -2.05 -6.65
C VAL A 28 7.01 -1.85 -6.60
N VAL A 29 6.47 -1.75 -5.38
CA VAL A 29 5.04 -1.58 -5.15
C VAL A 29 4.81 -0.21 -4.53
N GLY A 30 3.79 0.51 -5.00
CA GLY A 30 3.30 1.74 -4.39
C GLY A 30 2.02 1.46 -3.60
N CYS A 31 1.86 2.14 -2.46
CA CYS A 31 0.68 2.03 -1.62
C CYS A 31 0.23 3.40 -1.11
N ILE A 32 -1.05 3.70 -1.27
CA ILE A 32 -1.74 4.87 -0.71
C ILE A 32 -2.80 4.40 0.26
N ILE A 33 -2.92 5.07 1.40
CA ILE A 33 -4.08 4.95 2.28
C ILE A 33 -4.79 6.30 2.28
N ALA A 34 -6.09 6.30 1.99
CA ALA A 34 -6.91 7.49 1.98
C ALA A 34 -8.18 7.31 2.81
N LYS A 35 -8.63 8.39 3.45
CA LYS A 35 -9.87 8.44 4.23
C LYS A 35 -10.51 9.80 4.02
N ASN A 36 -11.83 9.83 3.84
CA ASN A 36 -12.59 11.07 3.58
C ASN A 36 -12.01 11.89 2.42
N ASN A 37 -11.70 11.20 1.31
CA ASN A 37 -11.11 11.78 0.09
C ASN A 37 -9.75 12.50 0.30
N LYS A 38 -9.02 12.16 1.38
CA LYS A 38 -7.69 12.70 1.68
C LYS A 38 -6.69 11.57 1.87
N ILE A 39 -5.51 11.72 1.28
CA ILE A 39 -4.39 10.80 1.52
C ILE A 39 -3.93 11.00 2.96
N ILE A 40 -3.93 9.91 3.73
CA ILE A 40 -3.45 9.91 5.12
C ILE A 40 -2.07 9.26 5.25
N SER A 41 -1.67 8.42 4.28
CA SER A 41 -0.36 7.78 4.28
C SER A 41 0.07 7.33 2.89
N LYS A 42 1.39 7.19 2.71
CA LYS A 42 2.06 6.76 1.49
C LYS A 42 3.18 5.77 1.82
N GLY A 43 3.26 4.68 1.06
CA GLY A 43 4.28 3.65 1.18
C GLY A 43 4.82 3.23 -0.18
N VAL A 44 6.07 2.77 -0.18
CA VAL A 44 6.72 2.11 -1.31
C VAL A 44 7.56 0.96 -0.77
N THR A 45 7.75 -0.11 -1.54
CA THR A 45 8.69 -1.19 -1.18
C THR A 45 10.04 -0.59 -0.81
N SER A 46 10.58 -0.98 0.35
CA SER A 46 11.89 -0.48 0.80
C SER A 46 13.02 -1.02 -0.09
N LYS A 47 14.16 -0.31 -0.15
CA LYS A 47 15.30 -0.65 -1.03
C LYS A 47 15.80 -2.10 -0.88
N SER A 48 15.76 -2.67 0.32
CA SER A 48 16.13 -4.07 0.58
C SER A 48 15.03 -5.09 0.22
N GLY A 49 13.91 -4.66 -0.34
CA GLY A 49 12.73 -5.47 -0.62
C GLY A 49 11.76 -5.65 0.56
N ARG A 50 12.15 -5.22 1.77
CA ARG A 50 11.33 -5.24 2.98
C ARG A 50 11.61 -4.02 3.86
N PRO A 51 10.60 -3.45 4.55
CA PRO A 51 9.18 -3.81 4.50
C PRO A 51 8.53 -3.51 3.13
N HIS A 52 7.42 -4.21 2.84
CA HIS A 52 6.56 -3.98 1.68
C HIS A 52 5.84 -2.63 1.78
N ALA A 53 5.30 -2.16 0.65
CA ALA A 53 4.65 -0.86 0.54
C ALA A 53 3.47 -0.71 1.51
N GLU A 54 2.67 -1.76 1.67
CA GLU A 54 1.49 -1.81 2.55
C GLU A 54 1.92 -1.67 4.01
N GLU A 55 2.95 -2.40 4.45
CA GLU A 55 3.49 -2.30 5.81
C GLU A 55 4.05 -0.89 6.08
N VAL A 56 4.77 -0.31 5.11
CA VAL A 56 5.27 1.07 5.23
C VAL A 56 4.11 2.06 5.38
N ALA A 57 3.08 1.94 4.54
CA ALA A 57 1.93 2.83 4.57
C ALA A 57 1.12 2.67 5.87
N LEU A 58 0.89 1.42 6.32
CA LEU A 58 0.16 1.10 7.54
C LEU A 58 0.88 1.61 8.79
N LYS A 59 2.20 1.39 8.90
CA LYS A 59 3.00 1.89 10.04
C LYS A 59 2.92 3.42 10.15
N LYS A 60 3.02 4.13 9.01
CA LYS A 60 2.90 5.59 8.98
C LYS A 60 1.48 6.08 9.28
N ALA A 61 0.45 5.36 8.84
CA ALA A 61 -0.95 5.71 9.10
C ALA A 61 -1.34 5.49 10.56
N GLY A 62 -0.78 4.45 11.20
CA GLY A 62 -1.14 4.03 12.55
C GLY A 62 -2.65 3.78 12.68
N THR A 63 -3.24 4.23 13.79
CA THR A 63 -4.67 4.06 14.08
C THR A 63 -5.60 4.77 13.08
N LYS A 64 -5.08 5.74 12.30
CA LYS A 64 -5.87 6.46 11.28
C LYS A 64 -6.25 5.56 10.10
N ALA A 65 -5.57 4.43 9.91
CA ALA A 65 -5.89 3.45 8.86
C ALA A 65 -7.25 2.78 9.05
N LYS A 66 -7.75 2.68 10.29
CA LYS A 66 -9.02 2.01 10.56
C LYS A 66 -10.18 2.67 9.82
N GLY A 67 -10.91 1.89 9.03
CA GLY A 67 -12.03 2.31 8.20
C GLY A 67 -11.63 3.11 6.95
N ALA A 68 -10.33 3.18 6.62
CA ALA A 68 -9.83 3.83 5.41
C ALA A 68 -9.85 2.88 4.19
N SER A 69 -9.62 3.44 3.02
CA SER A 69 -9.44 2.69 1.77
C SER A 69 -7.94 2.60 1.43
N MET A 70 -7.50 1.43 0.98
CA MET A 70 -6.13 1.20 0.51
C MET A 70 -6.08 1.10 -1.02
N TYR A 71 -5.05 1.67 -1.62
CA TYR A 71 -4.79 1.62 -3.06
C TYR A 71 -3.37 1.10 -3.25
N VAL A 72 -3.21 -0.03 -3.92
CA VAL A 72 -1.91 -0.70 -4.04
C VAL A 72 -1.67 -1.15 -5.48
N THR A 73 -0.41 -1.01 -5.94
CA THR A 73 -0.04 -1.27 -7.34
C THR A 73 0.25 -2.75 -7.63
N LEU A 74 -0.01 -3.64 -6.69
CA LEU A 74 0.13 -5.09 -6.84
C LEU A 74 -0.73 -5.76 -5.77
N GLU A 75 -1.15 -7.00 -6.03
CA GLU A 75 -1.88 -7.79 -5.04
C GLU A 75 -1.06 -7.94 -3.74
N PRO A 76 -1.65 -7.67 -2.55
CA PRO A 76 -0.97 -7.89 -1.28
C PRO A 76 -0.61 -9.35 -1.08
N CYS A 77 0.60 -9.59 -0.57
CA CYS A 77 1.06 -10.96 -0.36
C CYS A 77 0.32 -11.68 0.78
N PHE A 78 0.16 -13.00 0.65
CA PHE A 78 -0.47 -13.88 1.64
C PHE A 78 0.50 -14.89 2.29
N HIS A 79 1.78 -14.91 1.91
CA HIS A 79 2.74 -15.83 2.54
C HIS A 79 3.11 -15.41 3.97
N ASN A 80 3.41 -16.40 4.80
CA ASN A 80 3.81 -16.20 6.18
C ASN A 80 5.09 -15.37 6.29
N SER A 81 5.08 -14.39 7.19
CA SER A 81 6.22 -13.53 7.50
C SER A 81 6.27 -13.28 9.01
N ILE A 82 7.41 -12.78 9.52
CA ILE A 82 7.61 -12.49 10.96
C ILE A 82 6.50 -11.60 11.53
N ASN A 83 6.05 -10.61 10.75
CA ASN A 83 4.98 -9.68 11.15
C ASN A 83 3.60 -10.07 10.59
N GLY A 84 3.43 -11.30 10.09
CA GLY A 84 2.28 -11.72 9.30
C GLY A 84 2.34 -11.24 7.84
N SER A 85 1.51 -11.83 6.99
CA SER A 85 1.41 -11.44 5.58
C SER A 85 0.91 -9.99 5.41
N CYS A 86 1.08 -9.37 4.24
CA CYS A 86 0.49 -8.05 3.98
C CYS A 86 -1.02 -8.09 4.19
N SER A 87 -1.68 -9.15 3.74
CA SER A 87 -3.11 -9.39 3.96
C SER A 87 -3.47 -9.40 5.44
N ASP A 88 -2.70 -10.09 6.30
CA ASP A 88 -2.94 -10.08 7.75
C ASP A 88 -2.77 -8.68 8.36
N GLN A 89 -1.74 -7.96 7.93
CA GLN A 89 -1.48 -6.59 8.41
C GLN A 89 -2.63 -5.65 8.02
N ILE A 90 -3.14 -5.75 6.79
CA ILE A 90 -4.29 -4.98 6.28
C ILE A 90 -5.55 -5.28 7.10
N LEU A 91 -5.84 -6.56 7.35
CA LEU A 91 -7.00 -6.98 8.15
C LEU A 91 -6.90 -6.45 9.58
N ARG A 92 -5.75 -6.60 10.24
CA ARG A 92 -5.54 -6.10 11.62
C ARG A 92 -5.64 -4.59 11.72
N ALA A 93 -5.22 -3.86 10.68
CA ALA A 93 -5.34 -2.40 10.63
C ALA A 93 -6.79 -1.92 10.46
N GLY A 94 -7.71 -2.81 10.08
CA GLY A 94 -9.11 -2.49 9.87
C GLY A 94 -9.35 -1.63 8.63
N ILE A 95 -8.58 -1.84 7.56
CA ILE A 95 -8.85 -1.26 6.25
C ILE A 95 -10.23 -1.75 5.78
N LYS A 96 -11.06 -0.84 5.25
CA LYS A 96 -12.44 -1.13 4.86
C LYS A 96 -12.54 -1.78 3.48
N GLU A 97 -11.72 -1.32 2.56
CA GLU A 97 -11.73 -1.73 1.16
C GLU A 97 -10.35 -1.53 0.53
N ILE A 98 -10.06 -2.31 -0.50
CA ILE A 98 -8.80 -2.27 -1.22
C ILE A 98 -9.03 -2.16 -2.73
N PHE A 99 -8.24 -1.32 -3.37
CA PHE A 99 -8.19 -1.16 -4.82
C PHE A 99 -6.82 -1.59 -5.31
N ILE A 100 -6.81 -2.55 -6.24
CA ILE A 100 -5.59 -3.18 -6.76
C ILE A 100 -5.48 -2.85 -8.24
N SER A 101 -4.28 -2.51 -8.71
CA SER A 101 -3.97 -2.28 -10.13
C SER A 101 -2.53 -2.67 -10.38
N SER A 102 -2.27 -3.55 -11.33
CA SER A 102 -0.93 -3.95 -11.76
C SER A 102 -0.45 -3.17 -12.97
#